data_AF-A0A1I2YY38-F1
#
_entry.id   AF-A0A1I2YY38-F1
#
_cell.length_a   1.000
_cell.length_b   1.000
_cell.length_c   1.000
_cell.angle_alpha   90.00
_cell.angle_beta   90.00
_cell.angle_gamma   90.00
#
_symmetry.space_group_name_H-M   'P 1'
#
loop_
_entity.id
_entity.type
_entity.pdbx_description
1 polymer ?
#
loop_
_entity_poly.entity_id
_entity_poly.type
_entity_poly.pdbx_seq_one_letter_code
_entity_poly.pdbx_strand_id
1 'polypeptide(L)'
;MAKYAHADVLDGGLNAIRNDATQMLLLKAYSPGDSYATVSGNTICAVAMSAADYALAGPDGAARVLTVAPKNGTASGSSGPSPDLHIAFTDGSAKVLLVTDETSDQVVTSGNTISFPNLTYTSNQPA
;
A
#
# COMPACT_ATOMS: atom_id res chain seq x y z
N MET A 1 8.44 2.82 -12.02
CA MET A 1 7.27 2.38 -11.26
C MET A 1 6.45 3.50 -10.69
N ALA A 2 5.12 3.40 -10.86
CA ALA A 2 4.19 4.46 -10.48
C ALA A 2 4.01 4.50 -8.95
N LYS A 3 4.05 5.70 -8.37
CA LYS A 3 3.86 5.94 -6.94
C LYS A 3 2.89 7.09 -6.74
N TYR A 4 2.17 7.07 -5.64
CA TYR A 4 1.16 8.07 -5.35
C TYR A 4 0.94 8.22 -3.85
N ALA A 5 0.68 9.45 -3.41
CA ALA A 5 0.16 9.75 -2.09
C ALA A 5 -1.04 10.70 -2.25
N HIS A 6 -2.14 10.38 -1.57
CA HIS A 6 -3.35 11.20 -1.56
C HIS A 6 -3.09 12.54 -0.86
N ALA A 7 -3.86 13.58 -1.21
CA ALA A 7 -3.80 14.89 -0.56
C ALA A 7 -3.90 14.78 0.97
N ASP A 8 -4.89 14.03 1.49
CA ASP A 8 -5.01 13.71 2.93
C ASP A 8 -3.73 13.13 3.56
N VAL A 9 -2.94 12.35 2.81
CA VAL A 9 -1.65 11.81 3.27
C VAL A 9 -0.55 12.86 3.20
N LEU A 10 -0.55 13.73 2.19
CA LEU A 10 0.41 14.83 2.08
C LEU A 10 0.18 15.88 3.18
N ASP A 11 -1.08 16.15 3.51
CA ASP A 11 -1.46 17.16 4.50
C ASP A 11 -1.44 16.58 5.93
N GLY A 12 -1.94 15.36 6.12
CA GLY A 12 -2.04 14.68 7.42
C GLY A 12 -0.83 13.81 7.78
N GLY A 13 0.10 13.64 6.84
CA GLY A 13 1.30 12.81 6.99
C GLY A 13 0.99 11.33 7.23
N LEU A 14 1.93 10.65 7.90
CA LEU A 14 1.85 9.21 8.17
C LEU A 14 0.63 8.78 9.01
N ASN A 15 0.01 9.71 9.75
CA ASN A 15 -1.20 9.42 10.52
C ASN A 15 -2.42 9.17 9.63
N ALA A 16 -2.53 9.83 8.47
CA ALA A 16 -3.62 9.58 7.54
C ALA A 16 -3.60 8.13 7.04
N ILE A 17 -2.42 7.58 6.73
CA ILE A 17 -2.28 6.17 6.38
C ILE A 17 -2.69 5.29 7.58
N ARG A 18 -2.12 5.53 8.76
CA ARG A 18 -2.38 4.70 9.96
C ARG A 18 -3.87 4.65 10.33
N ASN A 19 -4.56 5.77 10.24
CA ASN A 19 -5.92 5.92 10.75
C ASN A 19 -6.97 5.50 9.71
N ASP A 20 -6.70 5.74 8.43
CA ASP A 20 -7.71 5.60 7.38
C ASP A 20 -7.49 4.37 6.49
N ALA A 21 -6.27 3.80 6.41
CA ALA A 21 -6.00 2.65 5.55
C ALA A 21 -6.50 1.33 6.19
N THR A 22 -7.66 0.86 5.75
CA THR A 22 -8.31 -0.37 6.21
C THR A 22 -8.03 -1.57 5.30
N GLN A 23 -7.43 -1.36 4.13
CA GLN A 23 -7.01 -2.42 3.22
C GLN A 23 -5.60 -2.19 2.69
N MET A 24 -4.86 -3.28 2.52
CA MET A 24 -3.65 -3.34 1.72
C MET A 24 -3.88 -4.29 0.55
N LEU A 25 -3.55 -3.83 -0.65
CA LEU A 25 -3.89 -4.46 -1.91
C LEU A 25 -2.62 -4.73 -2.72
N LEU A 26 -2.56 -5.88 -3.38
CA LEU A 26 -1.63 -6.14 -4.47
C LEU A 26 -2.35 -5.88 -5.79
N LEU A 27 -1.78 -5.03 -6.64
CA LEU A 27 -2.34 -4.62 -7.92
C LEU A 27 -1.52 -5.21 -9.06
N LYS A 28 -2.21 -5.71 -10.10
CA LYS A 28 -1.58 -6.18 -11.34
C LYS A 28 -1.21 -5.05 -12.31
N ALA A 29 -1.66 -3.83 -12.04
CA ALA A 29 -1.43 -2.63 -12.84
C ALA A 29 -1.84 -1.38 -12.04
N TYR A 30 -1.10 -0.29 -12.20
CA TYR A 30 -1.44 1.01 -11.62
C TYR A 30 -0.88 2.17 -12.46
N SER A 31 -1.65 3.24 -12.61
CA SER A 31 -1.18 4.55 -13.09
C SER A 31 -1.38 5.61 -12.00
N PRO A 32 -0.46 6.60 -11.87
CA PRO A 32 -0.60 7.63 -10.85
C PRO A 32 -1.94 8.37 -10.97
N GLY A 33 -2.69 8.40 -9.87
CA GLY A 33 -4.01 9.04 -9.81
C GLY A 33 -5.18 8.16 -10.25
N ASP A 34 -4.97 6.87 -10.53
CA ASP A 34 -6.07 5.92 -10.74
C ASP A 34 -7.09 6.00 -9.60
N SER A 35 -8.37 6.03 -9.97
CA SER A 35 -9.47 6.09 -9.01
C SER A 35 -9.55 4.81 -8.17
N TYR A 36 -10.22 4.89 -7.02
CA TYR A 36 -10.48 3.71 -6.19
C TYR A 36 -11.16 2.57 -6.94
N ALA A 37 -12.11 2.88 -7.84
CA ALA A 37 -12.77 1.87 -8.67
C ALA A 37 -11.77 1.15 -9.60
N THR A 38 -10.83 1.87 -10.20
CA THR A 38 -9.79 1.30 -11.06
C THR A 38 -8.82 0.44 -10.25
N VAL A 39 -8.36 0.95 -9.10
CA VAL A 39 -7.50 0.21 -8.16
C VAL A 39 -8.16 -1.08 -7.69
N SER A 40 -9.44 -1.01 -7.31
CA SER A 40 -10.22 -2.19 -6.90
C SER A 40 -10.33 -3.21 -8.04
N GLY A 41 -10.60 -2.77 -9.28
CA GLY A 41 -10.65 -3.66 -10.45
C GLY A 41 -9.30 -4.29 -10.83
N ASN A 42 -8.19 -3.66 -10.47
CA ASN A 42 -6.84 -4.17 -10.70
C ASN A 42 -6.29 -4.99 -9.53
N THR A 43 -7.05 -5.13 -8.44
CA THR A 43 -6.61 -5.88 -7.27
C THR A 43 -6.58 -7.38 -7.55
N ILE A 44 -5.45 -8.02 -7.24
CA ILE A 44 -5.24 -9.48 -7.34
C ILE A 44 -4.99 -10.15 -5.99
N CYS A 45 -4.81 -9.37 -4.92
CA CYS A 45 -4.86 -9.85 -3.54
C CYS A 45 -5.24 -8.68 -2.63
N ALA A 46 -6.06 -8.93 -1.61
CA ALA A 46 -6.46 -7.93 -0.63
C ALA A 46 -6.36 -8.51 0.78
N VAL A 47 -5.83 -7.73 1.71
CA VAL A 47 -5.79 -8.06 3.13
C VAL A 47 -6.37 -6.92 3.96
N ALA A 48 -7.09 -7.29 5.02
CA ALA A 48 -7.62 -6.33 5.97
C ALA A 48 -6.50 -5.78 6.85
N MET A 49 -6.53 -4.46 7.04
CA MET A 49 -5.62 -3.68 7.87
C MET A 49 -6.38 -3.04 9.02
N SER A 50 -5.71 -2.91 10.14
CA SER A 50 -6.20 -2.30 11.37
C SER A 50 -5.15 -1.38 11.96
N ALA A 51 -5.54 -0.53 12.90
CA ALA A 51 -4.60 0.34 13.61
C ALA A 51 -3.44 -0.41 14.29
N ALA A 52 -3.61 -1.71 14.60
CA ALA A 52 -2.58 -2.56 15.20
C ALA A 52 -1.51 -3.02 14.20
N ASP A 53 -1.80 -2.98 12.89
CA ASP A 53 -0.85 -3.32 11.83
C ASP A 53 0.14 -2.16 11.54
N TYR A 54 -0.05 -1.01 12.18
CA TYR A 54 0.72 0.22 11.95
C TYR A 54 1.43 0.68 13.24
N ALA A 55 2.76 0.76 13.19
CA ALA A 55 3.57 1.31 14.28
C ALA A 55 4.25 2.62 13.84
N LEU A 56 3.98 3.70 14.57
CA LEU A 56 4.68 4.99 14.38
C LEU A 56 5.79 5.16 15.41
N ALA A 57 6.98 5.49 14.94
CA ALA A 57 8.17 5.73 15.75
C ALA A 57 8.92 6.99 15.31
N GLY A 58 9.92 7.38 16.10
CA GLY A 58 10.79 8.53 15.87
C GLY A 58 10.61 9.60 16.95
N PRO A 59 11.67 10.02 17.67
CA PRO A 59 11.57 11.09 18.66
C PRO A 59 11.36 12.46 18.00
N ASP A 60 11.08 13.47 18.83
CA ASP A 60 11.11 14.87 18.39
C ASP A 60 12.50 15.23 17.82
N GLY A 61 12.53 16.08 16.80
CA GLY A 61 13.75 16.44 16.07
C GLY A 61 14.34 15.35 15.17
N ALA A 62 13.66 14.20 14.98
CA ALA A 62 14.11 13.12 14.09
C ALA A 62 13.06 12.82 13.01
N ALA A 63 13.44 11.97 12.04
CA ALA A 63 12.49 11.46 11.06
C ALA A 63 11.43 10.58 11.75
N ARG A 64 10.18 10.69 11.28
CA ARG A 64 9.08 9.85 11.71
C ARG A 64 8.99 8.65 10.79
N VAL A 65 8.84 7.45 11.35
CA VAL A 65 8.77 6.19 10.60
C VAL A 65 7.46 5.49 10.89
N LEU A 66 6.71 5.16 9.84
CA LEU A 66 5.57 4.26 9.87
C LEU A 66 6.05 2.88 9.44
N THR A 67 5.91 1.90 10.31
CA THR A 67 6.12 0.49 10.01
C THR A 67 4.77 -0.18 9.80
N VAL A 68 4.60 -0.86 8.66
CA VAL A 68 3.46 -1.71 8.36
C VAL A 68 3.86 -3.16 8.61
N ALA A 69 3.13 -3.84 9.49
CA ALA A 69 3.35 -5.23 9.82
C ALA A 69 3.18 -6.14 8.59
N PRO A 70 3.95 -7.24 8.47
CA PRO A 70 3.79 -8.17 7.38
C PRO A 70 2.41 -8.85 7.42
N LYS A 71 1.87 -9.18 6.24
CA LYS A 71 0.58 -9.84 6.09
C LYS A 71 0.69 -10.95 5.06
N ASN A 72 -0.23 -11.90 5.13
CA ASN A 72 -0.42 -12.89 4.08
C ASN A 72 -1.86 -12.84 3.60
N GLY A 73 -2.04 -13.10 2.31
CA GLY A 73 -3.36 -13.22 1.68
C GLY A 73 -3.34 -14.29 0.61
N THR A 74 -4.51 -14.61 0.06
CA THR A 74 -4.63 -15.51 -1.08
C THR A 74 -4.86 -14.67 -2.34
N ALA A 75 -4.14 -14.98 -3.42
CA ALA A 75 -4.34 -14.33 -4.70
C ALA A 75 -5.75 -14.63 -5.24
N SER A 76 -6.56 -13.59 -5.44
CA SER A 76 -7.89 -13.65 -6.05
C SER A 76 -7.84 -13.58 -7.58
N GLY A 77 -6.67 -13.26 -8.14
CA GLY A 77 -6.43 -13.20 -9.58
C GLY A 77 -4.97 -13.50 -9.90
N SER A 78 -4.67 -13.60 -11.20
CA SER A 78 -3.30 -13.76 -11.68
C SER A 78 -2.77 -12.45 -12.28
N SER A 79 -1.46 -12.27 -12.28
CA SER A 79 -0.78 -11.25 -13.07
C SER A 79 -0.14 -11.84 -14.32
N GLY A 80 0.30 -10.97 -15.23
CA GLY A 80 1.27 -11.32 -16.25
C GLY A 80 2.69 -10.92 -15.82
N PRO A 81 3.70 -11.10 -16.69
CA PRO A 81 5.04 -10.56 -16.47
C PRO A 81 5.10 -9.02 -16.64
N SER A 82 3.99 -8.40 -17.04
CA SER A 82 3.82 -6.97 -17.21
C SER A 82 2.33 -6.62 -17.16
N PRO A 83 1.95 -5.38 -16.80
CA PRO A 83 2.83 -4.37 -16.23
C PRO A 83 3.26 -4.74 -14.80
N ASP A 84 4.21 -3.98 -14.28
CA ASP A 84 4.78 -4.16 -12.97
C ASP A 84 3.72 -4.09 -11.83
N LEU A 85 4.00 -4.80 -10.73
CA LEU A 85 3.10 -4.96 -9.60
C LEU A 85 3.20 -3.81 -8.60
N HIS A 86 2.10 -3.53 -7.89
CA HIS A 86 2.06 -2.41 -6.94
C HIS A 86 1.36 -2.80 -5.64
N ILE A 87 1.78 -2.16 -4.53
CA ILE A 87 1.11 -2.27 -3.25
C ILE A 87 0.35 -0.97 -2.99
N ALA A 88 -0.96 -1.07 -2.77
CA ALA A 88 -1.82 0.06 -2.46
C ALA A 88 -2.44 -0.04 -1.07
N PHE A 89 -2.59 1.11 -0.41
CA PHE A 89 -3.30 1.29 0.84
C PHE A 89 -4.55 2.10 0.56
N THR A 90 -5.71 1.59 0.96
CA THR A 90 -7.01 2.22 0.70
C THR A 90 -7.87 2.26 1.97
N ASP A 91 -8.87 3.13 1.97
CA ASP A 91 -9.89 3.16 3.03
C ASP A 91 -10.97 2.06 2.85
N GLY A 92 -10.82 1.22 1.83
CA GLY A 92 -11.74 0.15 1.47
C GLY A 92 -13.11 0.61 0.94
N SER A 93 -13.28 1.90 0.64
CA SER A 93 -14.56 2.43 0.17
C SER A 93 -14.47 3.45 -0.96
N ALA A 94 -13.55 4.41 -0.90
CA ALA A 94 -13.54 5.56 -1.81
C ALA A 94 -12.14 6.11 -2.12
N LYS A 95 -11.16 5.94 -1.22
CA LYS A 95 -9.85 6.60 -1.32
C LYS A 95 -8.72 5.60 -1.51
N VAL A 96 -7.85 5.90 -2.46
CA VAL A 96 -6.51 5.34 -2.54
C VAL A 96 -5.60 6.29 -1.78
N LEU A 97 -5.07 5.86 -0.64
CA LEU A 97 -4.29 6.74 0.25
C LEU A 97 -2.82 6.78 -0.15
N LEU A 98 -2.26 5.61 -0.49
CA LEU A 98 -0.86 5.47 -0.86
C LEU A 98 -0.72 4.33 -1.87
N VAL A 99 0.12 4.52 -2.88
CA VAL A 99 0.58 3.44 -3.76
C VAL A 99 2.10 3.46 -3.81
N THR A 100 2.68 2.29 -3.58
CA THR A 100 4.10 2.03 -3.73
C THR A 100 4.34 0.88 -4.71
N ASP A 101 5.60 0.79 -5.11
CA ASP A 101 6.15 -0.23 -5.97
C ASP A 101 6.24 -1.60 -5.26
N GLU A 102 5.84 -2.67 -5.92
CA GLU A 102 6.17 -4.05 -5.54
C GLU A 102 7.39 -4.49 -6.36
N THR A 103 8.56 -4.49 -5.75
CA THR A 103 9.83 -4.53 -6.49
C THR A 103 10.25 -5.89 -7.04
N SER A 104 9.57 -6.99 -6.67
CA SER A 104 9.94 -8.31 -7.17
C SER A 104 9.39 -8.59 -8.56
N ASP A 105 8.25 -7.98 -8.91
CA ASP A 105 7.48 -8.24 -10.12
C ASP A 105 7.26 -9.74 -10.38
N GLN A 106 7.18 -10.51 -9.28
CA GLN A 106 6.98 -11.94 -9.38
C GLN A 106 5.58 -12.22 -9.94
N VAL A 107 5.51 -12.93 -11.06
CA VAL A 107 4.23 -13.34 -11.64
C VAL A 107 3.39 -14.09 -10.61
N VAL A 108 2.19 -13.57 -10.38
CA VAL A 108 1.21 -14.10 -9.42
C VAL A 108 0.27 -15.04 -10.14
N THR A 109 0.07 -16.23 -9.58
CA THR A 109 -0.97 -17.15 -10.00
C THR A 109 -2.10 -17.15 -8.97
N SER A 110 -3.34 -17.07 -9.45
CA SER A 110 -4.54 -17.14 -8.61
C SER A 110 -4.52 -18.38 -7.70
N GLY A 111 -4.96 -18.21 -6.46
CA GLY A 111 -4.99 -19.26 -5.43
C GLY A 111 -3.68 -19.42 -4.65
N ASN A 112 -2.56 -18.86 -5.13
CA ASN A 112 -1.31 -18.89 -4.37
C ASN A 112 -1.36 -17.94 -3.17
N THR A 113 -0.59 -18.27 -2.13
CA THR A 113 -0.35 -17.35 -1.02
C THR A 113 0.54 -16.19 -1.47
N ILE A 114 0.10 -14.97 -1.17
CA ILE A 114 0.87 -13.74 -1.31
C ILE A 114 1.40 -13.35 0.07
N SER A 115 2.70 -13.09 0.15
CA SER A 115 3.33 -12.59 1.37
C SER A 115 3.70 -11.12 1.19
N PHE A 116 3.02 -10.25 1.91
CA PHE A 116 3.38 -8.83 1.99
C PHE A 116 4.48 -8.68 3.05
N PRO A 117 5.66 -8.15 2.70
CA PRO A 117 6.73 -7.96 3.64
C PRO A 117 6.40 -6.84 4.64
N ASN A 118 7.23 -6.70 5.67
CA ASN A 118 7.21 -5.49 6.48
C ASN A 118 7.60 -4.28 5.63
N LEU A 119 6.78 -3.24 5.61
CA LEU A 119 7.05 -2.01 4.86
C LEU A 119 7.35 -0.85 5.80
N THR A 120 8.21 0.07 5.36
CA THR A 120 8.51 1.30 6.11
C THR A 120 8.32 2.53 5.24
N TYR A 121 7.69 3.54 5.82
CA TYR A 121 7.53 4.87 5.22
C TYR A 121 8.09 5.93 6.15
N THR A 122 8.95 6.79 5.62
CA THR A 122 9.67 7.79 6.40
C THR A 122 9.24 9.19 6.00
N SER A 123 8.87 10.00 7.00
CA SER A 123 8.73 11.45 6.88
C SER A 123 9.95 12.10 7.53
N ASN A 124 10.80 12.71 6.71
CA ASN A 124 12.07 13.30 7.14
C ASN A 124 11.88 14.70 7.73
N GLN A 125 12.84 15.13 8.56
CA GLN A 125 12.97 16.54 8.91
C GLN A 125 13.24 17.37 7.64
N PRO A 126 12.74 18.61 7.57
CA PRO A 126 13.14 19.55 6.53
C PRO A 126 14.67 19.68 6.49
N ALA A 127 15.22 19.84 5.29
CA ALA A 127 16.65 20.11 5.09
C ALA A 127 17.01 21.55 5.48
#